data_AF-A0A941NSV6-F1
#
_entry.id   AF-A0A941NSV6-F1
#
_cell.length_a   1.000
_cell.length_b   1.000
_cell.length_c   1.000
_cell.angle_alpha   90.00
_cell.angle_beta   90.00
_cell.angle_gamma   90.00
#
_symmetry.space_group_name_H-M   'P 1'
#
loop_
_entity.id
_entity.type
_entity.pdbx_description
1 polymer ?
#
loop_
_entity_poly.entity_id
_entity_poly.type
_entity_poly.pdbx_seq_one_letter_code
_entity_poly.pdbx_strand_id
1 'polypeptide(L)'
;MRIAAYTFQLSQTRRQRDLLLIGIIISMVLNMGLAGLSYKLSDQYRIVITPPVIDESFWIENRKVSSSYLQQMADYFSRLLLNTTAVSANSRREAVLSLVDNTSYANFQHLLLDEEEQIKKNNFITMFTPAQFNVDVERLTVEVIGELSIFQGKQQVKNNHKTYKLKFSFSGKSGKLLVKGFEDVTKEA
;
A
#
# COMPACT_ATOMS: atom_id res chain seq x y z
N MET A 1 -19.21 75.46 -21.68
CA MET A 1 -19.90 74.40 -20.89
C MET A 1 -19.66 72.96 -21.35
N ARG A 2 -19.28 72.68 -22.62
CA ARG A 2 -19.10 71.30 -23.10
C ARG A 2 -17.82 70.60 -22.60
N ILE A 3 -16.71 71.33 -22.43
CA ILE A 3 -15.41 70.75 -22.02
C ILE A 3 -15.45 70.16 -20.60
N ALA A 4 -16.15 70.83 -19.68
CA ALA A 4 -16.32 70.35 -18.30
C ALA A 4 -17.15 69.04 -18.22
N ALA A 5 -18.14 68.89 -19.11
CA ALA A 5 -18.93 67.66 -19.21
C ALA A 5 -18.10 66.48 -19.75
N TYR A 6 -17.22 66.73 -20.72
CA TYR A 6 -16.30 65.71 -21.24
C TYR A 6 -15.25 65.27 -20.22
N THR A 7 -14.66 66.19 -19.45
CA THR A 7 -13.69 65.83 -18.40
C THR A 7 -14.34 65.08 -17.25
N PHE A 8 -15.58 65.42 -16.91
CA PHE A 8 -16.37 64.70 -15.90
C PHE A 8 -16.68 63.27 -16.36
N GLN A 9 -17.16 63.10 -17.60
CA GLN A 9 -17.41 61.78 -18.19
C GLN A 9 -16.14 60.92 -18.28
N LEU A 10 -14.99 61.50 -18.68
CA LEU A 10 -13.70 60.79 -18.74
C LEU A 10 -13.22 60.34 -17.36
N SER A 11 -13.43 61.13 -16.32
CA SER A 11 -13.05 60.76 -14.95
C SER A 11 -13.93 59.63 -14.38
N GLN A 12 -15.21 59.62 -14.74
CA GLN A 12 -16.18 58.60 -14.32
C GLN A 12 -15.87 57.25 -14.99
N THR A 13 -15.57 57.26 -16.30
CA THR A 13 -15.18 56.04 -17.04
C THR A 13 -13.84 55.48 -16.58
N ARG A 14 -12.86 56.34 -16.24
CA ARG A 14 -11.58 55.88 -15.66
C ARG A 14 -11.78 55.21 -14.30
N ARG A 15 -12.61 55.79 -13.43
CA ARG A 15 -12.91 55.22 -12.11
C ARG A 15 -13.63 53.87 -12.19
N GLN A 16 -14.56 53.72 -13.12
CA GLN A 16 -15.23 52.44 -13.38
C GLN A 16 -14.25 51.38 -13.90
N ARG A 17 -13.38 51.74 -14.84
CA ARG A 17 -12.34 50.86 -15.37
C ARG A 17 -11.37 50.41 -14.27
N ASP A 18 -10.89 51.33 -13.45
CA ASP A 18 -9.91 51.03 -12.41
C ASP A 18 -10.52 50.14 -11.32
N LEU A 19 -11.80 50.32 -10.97
CA LEU A 19 -12.54 49.42 -10.09
C LEU A 19 -12.70 48.01 -10.68
N LEU A 20 -12.99 47.90 -11.97
CA LEU A 20 -13.08 46.61 -12.67
C LEU A 20 -11.72 45.90 -12.71
N LEU A 21 -10.64 46.62 -12.99
CA LEU A 21 -9.28 46.08 -12.99
C LEU A 21 -8.88 45.56 -11.61
N ILE A 22 -9.19 46.32 -10.54
CA ILE A 22 -8.96 45.87 -9.16
C ILE A 22 -9.78 44.61 -8.86
N GLY A 23 -11.04 44.55 -9.28
CA GLY A 23 -11.90 43.37 -9.10
C GLY A 23 -11.35 42.13 -9.83
N ILE A 24 -10.83 42.30 -11.04
CA ILE A 24 -10.20 41.21 -11.81
C ILE A 24 -8.93 40.71 -11.11
N ILE A 25 -8.08 41.61 -10.63
CA ILE A 25 -6.85 41.24 -9.92
C ILE A 25 -7.18 40.48 -8.64
N ILE A 26 -8.16 40.94 -7.85
CA ILE A 26 -8.60 40.26 -6.63
C ILE A 26 -9.14 38.87 -6.96
N SER A 27 -9.99 38.76 -7.99
CA SER A 27 -10.51 37.47 -8.45
C SER A 27 -9.41 36.51 -8.89
N MET A 28 -8.39 37.00 -9.60
CA MET A 28 -7.28 36.18 -10.08
C MET A 28 -6.42 35.65 -8.92
N VAL A 29 -6.14 36.49 -7.92
CA VAL A 29 -5.43 36.09 -6.70
C VAL A 29 -6.22 35.06 -5.90
N LEU A 30 -7.54 35.25 -5.74
CA LEU A 30 -8.41 34.29 -5.07
C LEU A 30 -8.42 32.95 -5.82
N ASN A 31 -8.59 32.96 -7.14
CA ASN A 31 -8.58 31.73 -7.95
C ASN A 31 -7.24 31.00 -7.89
N MET A 32 -6.10 31.69 -7.88
CA MET A 32 -4.78 31.06 -7.66
C MET A 32 -4.67 30.44 -6.27
N GLY A 33 -5.19 31.11 -5.24
CA GLY A 33 -5.25 30.57 -3.88
C GLY A 33 -6.12 29.30 -3.80
N LEU A 34 -7.30 29.34 -4.41
CA LEU A 34 -8.18 28.18 -4.53
C LEU A 34 -7.53 27.05 -5.33
N ALA A 35 -6.84 27.33 -6.43
CA ALA A 35 -6.12 26.32 -7.21
C ALA A 35 -4.98 25.67 -6.41
N GLY A 36 -4.22 26.45 -5.65
CA GLY A 36 -3.18 25.93 -4.75
C GLY A 36 -3.76 25.06 -3.62
N LEU A 37 -4.87 25.50 -3.03
CA LEU A 37 -5.58 24.72 -2.02
C LEU A 37 -6.17 23.44 -2.61
N SER A 38 -6.82 23.52 -3.77
CA SER A 38 -7.34 22.37 -4.50
C SER A 38 -6.23 21.42 -4.94
N TYR A 39 -5.05 21.88 -5.34
CA TYR A 39 -3.91 21.00 -5.61
C TYR A 39 -3.44 20.27 -4.34
N LYS A 40 -3.39 20.97 -3.21
CA LYS A 40 -3.06 20.38 -1.90
C LYS A 40 -4.13 19.38 -1.40
N LEU A 41 -5.40 19.65 -1.69
CA LEU A 41 -6.55 18.82 -1.30
C LEU A 41 -6.81 17.68 -2.32
N SER A 42 -6.45 17.85 -3.58
CA SER A 42 -6.66 16.85 -4.64
C SER A 42 -5.74 15.64 -4.49
N ASP A 43 -4.69 15.75 -3.67
CA ASP A 43 -3.87 14.63 -3.22
C ASP A 43 -4.53 13.83 -2.07
N GLN A 44 -5.77 14.17 -1.66
CA GLN A 44 -6.51 13.57 -0.54
C GLN A 44 -7.75 12.74 -0.96
N TYR A 45 -7.83 12.20 -2.17
CA TYR A 45 -8.95 11.31 -2.51
C TYR A 45 -8.72 9.89 -1.96
N ARG A 46 -9.36 9.64 -0.81
CA ARG A 46 -9.46 8.34 -0.14
C ARG A 46 -10.66 7.58 -0.73
N ILE A 47 -10.42 6.48 -1.44
CA ILE A 47 -11.47 5.49 -1.74
C ILE A 47 -11.10 4.22 -0.99
N VAL A 48 -11.82 3.97 0.11
CA VAL A 48 -11.69 2.76 0.93
C VAL A 48 -12.82 1.82 0.51
N ILE A 49 -12.47 0.72 -0.15
CA ILE A 49 -13.36 -0.43 -0.36
C ILE A 49 -13.13 -1.37 0.82
N THR A 50 -14.17 -1.60 1.60
CA THR A 50 -14.13 -2.37 2.86
C THR A 50 -14.77 -3.75 2.68
N PRO A 51 -14.14 -4.82 3.20
CA PRO A 51 -14.86 -5.95 3.79
C PRO A 51 -14.77 -5.95 5.34
N PRO A 52 -15.69 -6.65 6.02
CA PRO A 52 -16.32 -6.24 7.29
C PRO A 52 -15.69 -6.80 8.58
N VAL A 53 -14.37 -6.70 8.78
CA VAL A 53 -13.79 -6.97 10.11
C VAL A 53 -12.70 -5.94 10.43
N ILE A 54 -12.95 -5.11 11.44
CA ILE A 54 -12.12 -3.99 11.90
C ILE A 54 -11.40 -4.43 13.18
N ASP A 55 -10.12 -4.05 13.32
CA ASP A 55 -9.59 -3.74 14.65
C ASP A 55 -8.84 -2.40 14.74
N GLU A 56 -8.35 -1.77 13.66
CA GLU A 56 -7.77 -0.42 13.75
C GLU A 56 -7.97 0.41 12.47
N SER A 57 -8.14 1.74 12.63
CA SER A 57 -8.31 2.70 11.53
C SER A 57 -7.07 2.78 10.64
N PHE A 58 -7.25 2.53 9.34
CA PHE A 58 -6.18 2.57 8.33
C PHE A 58 -5.96 4.01 7.83
N TRP A 59 -4.75 4.53 8.03
CA TRP A 59 -4.31 5.79 7.43
C TRP A 59 -3.03 5.54 6.63
N ILE A 60 -3.04 5.85 5.33
CA ILE A 60 -1.83 5.98 4.52
C ILE A 60 -1.66 7.49 4.30
N GLU A 61 -0.71 8.11 5.00
CA GLU A 61 -0.42 9.54 4.85
C GLU A 61 1.01 9.71 4.36
N ASN A 62 1.16 10.35 3.19
CA ASN A 62 2.42 10.88 2.69
C ASN A 62 3.62 9.91 2.69
N ARG A 63 3.46 8.73 2.05
CA ARG A 63 4.46 7.63 1.98
C ARG A 63 4.73 6.91 3.30
N LYS A 64 4.02 7.26 4.38
CA LYS A 64 4.04 6.47 5.63
C LYS A 64 2.86 5.52 5.62
N VAL A 65 3.21 4.24 5.64
CA VAL A 65 2.27 3.14 5.79
C VAL A 65 2.00 2.98 7.29
N SER A 66 0.73 2.89 7.72
CA SER A 66 0.46 2.67 9.14
C SER A 66 1.04 1.33 9.59
N SER A 67 1.48 1.26 10.85
CA SER A 67 1.96 0.01 11.46
C SER A 67 0.89 -1.09 11.35
N SER A 68 -0.37 -0.74 11.58
CA SER A 68 -1.53 -1.63 11.46
C SER A 68 -1.72 -2.17 10.04
N TYR A 69 -1.51 -1.35 9.01
CA TYR A 69 -1.60 -1.79 7.62
C TYR A 69 -0.45 -2.73 7.27
N LEU A 70 0.80 -2.41 7.68
CA LEU A 70 1.93 -3.31 7.47
C LEU A 70 1.72 -4.66 8.15
N GLN A 71 1.21 -4.65 9.39
CA GLN A 71 0.88 -5.88 10.12
C GLN A 71 -0.15 -6.72 9.36
N GLN A 72 -1.24 -6.11 8.91
CA GLN A 72 -2.30 -6.85 8.20
C GLN A 72 -1.85 -7.34 6.83
N MET A 73 -1.04 -6.56 6.11
CA MET A 73 -0.42 -7.02 4.87
C MET A 73 0.55 -8.19 5.12
N ALA A 74 1.28 -8.17 6.23
CA ALA A 74 2.15 -9.27 6.62
C ALA A 74 1.36 -10.52 7.05
N ASP A 75 0.26 -10.40 7.80
CA ASP A 75 -0.62 -11.52 8.13
C ASP A 75 -1.21 -12.12 6.84
N TYR A 76 -1.77 -11.28 5.97
CA TYR A 76 -2.32 -11.72 4.69
C TYR A 76 -1.29 -12.42 3.82
N PHE A 77 -0.11 -11.81 3.61
CA PHE A 77 0.92 -12.38 2.75
C PHE A 77 1.54 -13.64 3.35
N SER A 78 1.79 -13.68 4.67
CA SER A 78 2.34 -14.87 5.33
C SER A 78 1.40 -16.07 5.21
N ARG A 79 0.10 -15.87 5.39
CA ARG A 79 -0.91 -16.93 5.17
C ARG A 79 -0.99 -17.32 3.71
N LEU A 80 -1.03 -16.36 2.79
CA LEU A 80 -1.07 -16.64 1.36
C LEU A 80 0.16 -17.46 0.93
N LEU A 81 1.34 -17.12 1.43
CA LEU A 81 2.58 -17.79 1.09
C LEU A 81 2.70 -19.16 1.76
N LEU A 82 2.41 -19.28 3.05
CA LEU A 82 2.75 -20.47 3.83
C LEU A 82 1.61 -21.49 3.96
N ASN A 83 0.38 -21.13 3.58
CA ASN A 83 -0.75 -22.06 3.59
C ASN A 83 -0.97 -22.62 2.19
N THR A 84 -0.56 -23.87 1.96
CA THR A 84 -0.71 -24.47 0.64
C THR A 84 -0.96 -25.97 0.67
N THR A 85 -1.66 -26.42 -0.36
CA THR A 85 -1.98 -27.81 -0.69
C THR A 85 -1.54 -28.10 -2.13
N ALA A 86 -1.48 -29.38 -2.52
CA ALA A 86 -1.13 -29.77 -3.89
C ALA A 86 -2.08 -29.18 -4.97
N VAL A 87 -3.35 -28.93 -4.60
CA VAL A 87 -4.36 -28.37 -5.51
C VAL A 87 -4.24 -26.85 -5.61
N SER A 88 -4.03 -26.16 -4.48
CA SER A 88 -4.01 -24.69 -4.43
C SER A 88 -2.65 -24.06 -4.79
N ALA A 89 -1.58 -24.86 -4.93
CA ALA A 89 -0.23 -24.36 -5.13
C ALA A 89 -0.07 -23.45 -6.37
N ASN A 90 -0.76 -23.78 -7.46
CA ASN A 90 -0.68 -22.99 -8.70
C ASN A 90 -1.33 -21.60 -8.53
N SER A 91 -2.58 -21.55 -8.08
CA SER A 91 -3.28 -20.28 -7.84
C SER A 91 -2.60 -19.43 -6.77
N ARG A 92 -2.01 -20.06 -5.74
CA ARG A 92 -1.16 -19.38 -4.75
C ARG A 92 0.01 -18.68 -5.42
N ARG A 93 0.75 -19.39 -6.28
CA ARG A 93 1.94 -18.85 -6.95
C ARG A 93 1.60 -17.58 -7.74
N GLU A 94 0.53 -17.62 -8.53
CA GLU A 94 0.07 -16.45 -9.29
C GLU A 94 -0.32 -15.28 -8.38
N ALA A 95 -1.06 -15.57 -7.29
CA ALA A 95 -1.46 -14.55 -6.33
C ALA A 95 -0.24 -13.91 -5.62
N VAL A 96 0.73 -14.71 -5.17
CA VAL A 96 1.96 -14.23 -4.53
C VAL A 96 2.77 -13.38 -5.51
N LEU A 97 2.99 -13.86 -6.73
CA LEU A 97 3.78 -13.16 -7.75
C LEU A 97 3.17 -11.80 -8.13
N SER A 98 1.85 -11.64 -8.04
CA SER A 98 1.18 -10.35 -8.27
C SER A 98 1.48 -9.28 -7.21
N LEU A 99 1.96 -9.70 -6.02
CA LEU A 99 2.26 -8.84 -4.88
C LEU A 99 3.77 -8.64 -4.68
N VAL A 100 4.61 -9.31 -5.48
CA VAL A 100 6.07 -9.23 -5.38
C VAL A 100 6.61 -8.08 -6.23
N ASP A 101 7.66 -7.44 -5.74
CA ASP A 101 8.40 -6.40 -6.47
C ASP A 101 9.10 -7.00 -7.70
N ASN A 102 9.13 -6.25 -8.81
CA ASN A 102 9.69 -6.74 -10.08
C ASN A 102 11.17 -7.17 -9.94
N THR A 103 11.92 -6.57 -9.02
CA THR A 103 13.32 -6.94 -8.75
C THR A 103 13.47 -8.33 -8.11
N SER A 104 12.46 -8.79 -7.37
CA SER A 104 12.47 -10.07 -6.66
C SER A 104 11.61 -11.13 -7.34
N TYR A 105 10.87 -10.76 -8.39
CA TYR A 105 9.91 -11.63 -9.08
C TYR A 105 10.52 -12.95 -9.55
N ALA A 106 11.66 -12.92 -10.23
CA ALA A 106 12.32 -14.12 -10.75
C ALA A 106 12.72 -15.08 -9.62
N ASN A 107 13.30 -14.56 -8.54
CA ASN A 107 13.72 -15.36 -7.39
C ASN A 107 12.52 -16.02 -6.70
N PHE A 108 11.44 -15.27 -6.47
CA PHE A 108 10.20 -15.82 -5.90
C PHE A 108 9.57 -16.86 -6.83
N GLN A 109 9.57 -16.63 -8.15
CA GLN A 109 9.01 -17.57 -9.11
C GLN A 109 9.73 -18.91 -9.06
N HIS A 110 11.06 -18.90 -9.08
CA HIS A 110 11.85 -20.13 -8.98
C HIS A 110 11.59 -20.85 -7.65
N LEU A 111 11.66 -20.15 -6.53
CA LEU A 111 11.43 -20.73 -5.21
C LEU A 111 10.02 -21.36 -5.08
N LEU A 112 8.99 -20.68 -5.57
CA LEU A 112 7.61 -21.16 -5.50
C LEU A 112 7.36 -22.38 -6.40
N LEU A 113 8.02 -22.45 -7.56
CA LEU A 113 7.93 -23.60 -8.46
C LEU A 113 8.59 -24.84 -7.85
N ASP A 114 9.77 -24.67 -7.26
CA ASP A 114 10.48 -25.76 -6.58
C ASP A 114 9.68 -26.29 -5.38
N GLU A 115 9.12 -25.38 -4.56
CA GLU A 115 8.23 -25.75 -3.45
C GLU A 115 6.99 -26.52 -3.94
N GLU A 116 6.36 -26.05 -5.02
CA GLU A 116 5.17 -26.68 -5.58
C GLU A 116 5.44 -28.11 -6.05
N GLU A 117 6.58 -28.35 -6.71
CA GLU A 117 6.97 -29.70 -7.12
C GLU A 117 7.10 -30.62 -5.90
N GLN A 118 7.73 -30.15 -4.82
CA GLN A 118 7.88 -30.92 -3.58
C GLN A 118 6.53 -31.19 -2.91
N ILE A 119 5.65 -30.20 -2.84
CA ILE A 119 4.31 -30.32 -2.26
C ILE A 119 3.48 -31.35 -3.03
N LYS A 120 3.52 -31.31 -4.36
CA LYS A 120 2.79 -32.25 -5.23
C LYS A 120 3.36 -33.66 -5.15
N LYS A 121 4.69 -33.81 -5.17
CA LYS A 121 5.36 -35.10 -5.11
C LYS A 121 5.07 -35.84 -3.80
N ASN A 122 5.09 -35.11 -2.68
CA ASN A 122 4.98 -35.71 -1.36
C ASN A 122 3.56 -35.64 -0.76
N ASN A 123 2.61 -35.02 -1.48
CA ASN A 123 1.26 -34.71 -1.00
C ASN A 123 1.25 -34.00 0.35
N PHE A 124 2.14 -33.00 0.49
CA PHE A 124 2.21 -32.21 1.71
C PHE A 124 1.09 -31.17 1.76
N ILE A 125 0.65 -30.89 2.97
CA ILE A 125 -0.20 -29.75 3.30
C ILE A 125 0.59 -28.93 4.31
N THR A 126 0.71 -27.64 4.06
CA THR A 126 1.38 -26.71 4.95
C THR A 126 0.36 -25.72 5.50
N MET A 127 0.46 -25.47 6.80
CA MET A 127 -0.39 -24.54 7.51
C MET A 127 0.46 -23.75 8.48
N PHE A 128 0.43 -22.44 8.34
CA PHE A 128 1.06 -21.49 9.21
C PHE A 128 0.01 -20.73 10.00
N THR A 129 0.20 -20.69 11.31
CA THR A 129 -0.64 -19.97 12.27
C THR A 129 0.19 -18.84 12.88
N PRO A 130 0.06 -17.61 12.38
CA PRO A 130 0.67 -16.43 12.98
C PRO A 130 0.17 -16.23 14.42
N ALA A 131 1.09 -15.93 15.34
CA ALA A 131 0.80 -15.68 16.74
C ALA A 131 1.21 -14.25 17.17
N GLN A 132 2.32 -13.74 16.64
CA GLN A 132 2.82 -12.41 16.98
C GLN A 132 3.45 -11.72 15.75
N PHE A 133 3.36 -10.39 15.75
CA PHE A 133 3.93 -9.53 14.71
C PHE A 133 4.82 -8.45 15.34
N ASN A 134 6.05 -8.32 14.87
CA ASN A 134 6.91 -7.18 15.19
C ASN A 134 7.05 -6.31 13.94
N VAL A 135 6.50 -5.09 13.98
CA VAL A 135 6.47 -4.17 12.84
C VAL A 135 7.53 -3.09 13.00
N ASP A 136 8.38 -2.95 11.99
CA ASP A 136 9.33 -1.84 11.85
C ASP A 136 8.89 -0.99 10.65
N VAL A 137 8.22 0.11 10.95
CA VAL A 137 7.66 1.05 9.96
C VAL A 137 8.77 1.82 9.24
N GLU A 138 9.90 2.08 9.89
CA GLU A 138 11.01 2.84 9.30
C GLU A 138 11.71 2.02 8.20
N ARG A 139 11.89 0.72 8.46
CA ARG A 139 12.52 -0.21 7.50
C ARG A 139 11.53 -0.90 6.57
N LEU A 140 10.22 -0.69 6.77
CA LEU A 140 9.13 -1.41 6.10
C LEU A 140 9.31 -2.93 6.20
N THR A 141 9.66 -3.41 7.39
CA THR A 141 9.83 -4.84 7.67
C THR A 141 8.87 -5.30 8.74
N VAL A 142 8.38 -6.53 8.60
CA VAL A 142 7.53 -7.17 9.60
C VAL A 142 8.08 -8.56 9.88
N GLU A 143 8.33 -8.86 11.15
CA GLU A 143 8.62 -10.21 11.61
C GLU A 143 7.32 -10.87 12.06
N VAL A 144 7.01 -12.02 11.47
CA VAL A 144 5.82 -12.83 11.76
C VAL A 144 6.27 -14.08 12.47
N ILE A 145 5.86 -14.20 13.71
CA ILE A 145 6.19 -15.31 14.60
C ILE A 145 4.96 -16.20 14.70
N GLY A 146 5.11 -17.50 14.48
CA GLY A 146 3.99 -18.44 14.50
C GLY A 146 4.41 -19.89 14.45
N GLU A 147 3.43 -20.77 14.31
CA GLU A 147 3.66 -22.20 14.16
C GLU A 147 3.48 -22.62 12.70
N LEU A 148 4.48 -23.31 12.15
CA LEU A 148 4.39 -23.98 10.86
C LEU A 148 4.16 -25.47 11.08
N SER A 149 2.96 -25.91 10.71
CA SER A 149 2.57 -27.31 10.69
C SER A 149 2.62 -27.86 9.26
N ILE A 150 3.28 -29.01 9.10
CA ILE A 150 3.31 -29.75 7.83
C ILE A 150 2.63 -31.09 8.07
N PHE A 151 1.70 -31.43 7.18
CA PHE A 151 0.95 -32.67 7.19
C PHE A 151 1.23 -33.47 5.92
N GLN A 152 1.20 -34.79 6.05
CA GLN A 152 1.18 -35.73 4.94
C GLN A 152 -0.07 -36.58 5.07
N GLY A 153 -1.07 -36.32 4.22
CA GLY A 153 -2.40 -36.90 4.40
C GLY A 153 -3.04 -36.47 5.72
N LYS A 154 -3.28 -37.41 6.65
CA LYS A 154 -3.90 -37.17 7.96
C LYS A 154 -2.90 -37.03 9.11
N GLN A 155 -1.62 -37.29 8.87
CA GLN A 155 -0.59 -37.27 9.90
C GLN A 155 0.17 -35.94 9.87
N GLN A 156 0.35 -35.33 11.03
CA GLN A 156 1.26 -34.19 11.19
C GLN A 156 2.69 -34.71 11.24
N VAL A 157 3.50 -34.30 10.27
CA VAL A 157 4.89 -34.75 10.12
C VAL A 157 5.88 -33.77 10.76
N LYS A 158 5.54 -32.48 10.84
CA LYS A 158 6.34 -31.46 11.52
C LYS A 158 5.44 -30.40 12.16
N ASN A 159 5.86 -29.91 13.33
CA ASN A 159 5.36 -28.67 13.91
C ASN A 159 6.53 -27.88 14.46
N ASN A 160 6.82 -26.72 13.87
CA ASN A 160 7.95 -25.90 14.28
C ASN A 160 7.49 -24.48 14.58
N HIS A 161 7.97 -23.93 15.68
CA HIS A 161 7.87 -22.50 15.92
C HIS A 161 8.86 -21.78 14.99
N LYS A 162 8.34 -20.89 14.15
CA LYS A 162 9.09 -20.22 13.08
C LYS A 162 8.88 -18.72 13.13
N THR A 163 9.95 -17.97 12.87
CA THR A 163 9.92 -16.52 12.68
C THR A 163 10.29 -16.21 11.23
N TYR A 164 9.39 -15.54 10.53
CA TYR A 164 9.59 -15.10 9.15
C TYR A 164 9.72 -13.59 9.09
N LYS A 165 10.69 -13.09 8.33
CA LYS A 165 10.87 -11.67 8.08
C LYS A 165 10.40 -11.31 6.69
N LEU A 166 9.39 -10.43 6.63
CA LEU A 166 8.91 -9.83 5.40
C LEU A 166 9.51 -8.45 5.24
N LYS A 167 9.97 -8.16 4.03
CA LYS A 167 10.43 -6.83 3.63
C LYS A 167 9.55 -6.29 2.52
N PHE A 168 9.03 -5.10 2.72
CA PHE A 168 8.15 -4.45 1.76
C PHE A 168 8.86 -3.28 1.05
N SER A 169 8.42 -2.98 -0.15
CA SER A 169 8.72 -1.75 -0.89
C SER A 169 7.41 -1.02 -1.19
N PHE A 170 7.43 0.30 -1.06
CA PHE A 170 6.29 1.13 -1.48
C PHE A 170 6.57 1.68 -2.87
N SER A 171 5.77 1.27 -3.86
CA SER A 171 5.91 1.80 -5.22
C SER A 171 5.12 3.11 -5.34
N GLY A 172 5.82 4.24 -5.26
CA GLY A 172 5.21 5.57 -5.35
C GLY A 172 4.48 5.86 -6.68
N LYS A 173 4.72 5.07 -7.74
CA LYS A 173 4.04 5.21 -9.04
C LYS A 173 2.68 4.50 -9.08
N SER A 174 2.53 3.38 -8.37
CA SER A 174 1.28 2.59 -8.35
C SER A 174 0.49 2.74 -7.05
N GLY A 175 1.09 3.36 -6.02
CA GLY A 175 0.49 3.46 -4.68
C GLY A 175 0.37 2.12 -3.96
N LYS A 176 1.02 1.06 -4.47
CA LYS A 176 0.93 -0.30 -3.92
C LYS A 176 2.12 -0.63 -3.03
N LEU A 177 1.84 -1.35 -1.95
CA LEU A 177 2.85 -2.05 -1.16
C LEU A 177 3.18 -3.38 -1.86
N LEU A 178 4.45 -3.63 -2.13
CA LEU A 178 4.94 -4.84 -2.77
C LEU A 178 5.93 -5.56 -1.84
N VAL A 179 5.99 -6.88 -1.95
CA VAL A 179 6.95 -7.69 -1.20
C VAL A 179 8.27 -7.71 -1.94
N LYS A 180 9.32 -7.24 -1.27
CA LYS A 180 10.69 -7.24 -1.76
C LYS A 180 11.46 -8.49 -1.30
N GLY A 181 11.13 -9.04 -0.14
CA GLY A 181 11.83 -10.21 0.39
C GLY A 181 11.03 -10.95 1.46
N PHE A 182 11.30 -12.24 1.56
CA PHE A 182 10.75 -13.15 2.55
C PHE A 182 11.87 -14.10 2.99
N GLU A 183 12.17 -14.11 4.28
CA GLU A 183 13.29 -14.89 4.85
C GLU A 183 12.85 -15.60 6.13
N ASP A 184 13.25 -16.86 6.31
CA ASP A 184 13.14 -17.55 7.60
C ASP A 184 14.30 -17.07 8.50
N VAL A 185 13.96 -16.37 9.59
CA VAL A 185 14.91 -15.80 10.55
C VAL A 185 14.85 -16.50 11.91
N THR A 186 14.23 -17.68 11.96
CA THR A 186 14.18 -18.48 13.18
C THR A 186 15.62 -18.69 13.67
N LYS A 187 15.95 -18.11 14.83
CA LYS A 187 17.26 -18.30 15.45
C LYS A 187 17.45 -19.80 15.70
N GLU A 188 18.31 -20.44 14.93
CA GLU A 188 19.08 -21.56 15.46
C GLU A 188 19.95 -20.94 16.58
N ALA A 189 19.50 -21.11 17.82
CA ALA A 189 20.30 -20.83 18.99
C ALA A 189 21.27 -22.00 19.22
#